data_AF-A0A959Z4Z1-F1
#
_entry.id   AF-A0A959Z4Z1-F1
#
_cell.length_a   1.000
_cell.length_b   1.000
_cell.length_c   1.000
_cell.angle_alpha   90.00
_cell.angle_beta   90.00
_cell.angle_gamma   90.00
#
_symmetry.space_group_name_H-M   'P 1'
#
loop_
_entity.id
_entity.type
_entity.pdbx_description
1 polymer ?
#
loop_
_entity_poly.entity_id
_entity_poly.type
_entity_poly.pdbx_seq_one_letter_code
_entity_poly.pdbx_strand_id
1 'polypeptide(L)' 'MNALIMAGDHARLQDPHALGKAFQLAIPTPEHYLPVLYALALQQKDEEPMLFNDQPLGGSLTMTSVLLR' A
#
# COMPACT_ATOMS: atom_id res chain seq x y z
N MET A 1 2.35 -5.83 -2.31
CA MET A 1 2.04 -4.61 -1.54
C MET A 1 1.41 -4.96 -0.20
N ASN A 2 0.24 -5.59 -0.17
CA ASN A 2 -0.52 -5.91 1.05
C ASN A 2 0.32 -6.58 2.15
N ALA A 3 1.16 -7.56 1.81
CA ALA A 3 2.04 -8.21 2.78
C ALA A 3 3.05 -7.25 3.46
N LEU A 4 3.55 -6.23 2.74
CA LEU A 4 4.46 -5.23 3.31
C LEU A 4 3.71 -4.29 4.25
N ILE A 5 2.46 -3.92 3.91
CA ILE A 5 1.60 -3.11 4.77
C ILE A 5 1.31 -3.87 6.08
N MET A 6 0.88 -5.12 5.98
CA MET A 6 0.58 -5.95 7.16
C MET A 6 1.81 -6.23 8.03
N ALA A 7 3.02 -6.24 7.44
CA ALA A 7 4.27 -6.40 8.16
C ALA A 7 4.81 -5.09 8.77
N GLY A 8 4.16 -3.94 8.53
CA GLY A 8 4.67 -2.63 8.96
C GLY A 8 5.99 -2.22 8.29
N ASP A 9 6.31 -2.78 7.12
CA ASP A 9 7.56 -2.51 6.41
C ASP A 9 7.48 -1.20 5.60
N HIS A 10 7.35 -0.09 6.32
CA HIS A 10 7.23 1.25 5.73
C HIS A 10 8.47 1.64 4.92
N ALA A 11 9.66 1.17 5.33
CA ALA A 11 10.91 1.47 4.65
C ALA A 11 10.94 0.94 3.21
N ARG A 12 10.38 -0.25 2.95
CA ARG A 12 10.29 -0.79 1.58
C ARG A 12 9.16 -0.15 0.78
N LEU A 13 8.09 0.31 1.44
CA LEU A 13 6.98 0.98 0.77
C LEU A 13 7.35 2.37 0.25
N GLN A 14 8.40 3.02 0.79
CA GLN A 14 8.80 4.36 0.33
C GLN A 14 9.37 4.38 -1.10
N ASP A 15 9.92 3.26 -1.59
CA ASP A 15 10.47 3.11 -2.94
C ASP A 15 9.88 1.87 -3.63
N PRO A 16 8.65 1.98 -4.18
CA PRO A 16 8.01 0.88 -4.88
C PRO A 16 8.74 0.51 -6.19
N HIS A 17 9.52 1.41 -6.80
CA HIS A 17 10.24 1.11 -8.04
C HIS A 17 11.36 0.09 -7.83
N ALA A 18 11.98 0.09 -6.64
CA ALA A 18 12.95 -0.92 -6.22
C ALA A 18 12.34 -2.31 -5.94
N LEU A 19 11.01 -2.43 -5.82
CA LEU A 19 10.32 -3.70 -5.55
C LEU A 19 10.04 -4.55 -6.80
N GLY A 20 10.53 -4.10 -7.97
CA GLY A 20 10.51 -4.86 -9.21
C GLY A 20 9.35 -4.52 -10.14
N LYS A 21 9.29 -5.25 -11.27
CA LYS A 21 8.47 -4.87 -12.43
C LYS A 21 6.97 -4.82 -12.16
N ALA A 22 6.45 -5.68 -11.27
CA ALA A 22 5.03 -5.67 -10.91
C ALA A 22 4.62 -4.34 -10.23
N PHE A 23 5.45 -3.80 -9.34
CA PHE A 23 5.19 -2.52 -8.70
C PHE A 23 5.33 -1.35 -9.67
N GLN A 24 6.32 -1.39 -10.57
CA GLN A 24 6.48 -0.37 -11.61
C GLN A 24 5.29 -0.31 -12.57
N LEU A 25 4.67 -1.46 -12.89
CA LEU A 25 3.47 -1.52 -13.72
C LEU A 25 2.20 -1.10 -12.98
N ALA A 26 2.10 -1.41 -11.68
CA ALA A 26 0.97 -1.04 -10.84
C ALA A 26 1.01 0.44 -10.39
N ILE A 27 2.21 1.00 -10.25
CA ILE A 27 2.49 2.38 -9.80
C ILE A 27 3.44 3.01 -10.83
N PRO A 28 2.98 3.26 -12.07
CA PRO A 28 3.80 3.88 -13.10
C PRO A 28 4.15 5.33 -12.74
N THR A 29 3.27 5.97 -11.99
CA THR A 29 3.39 7.31 -11.44
C THR A 29 2.85 7.30 -9.99
N PRO A 30 3.40 8.12 -9.08
CA PRO A 30 3.18 7.93 -7.65
C PRO A 30 1.86 8.53 -7.13
N GLU A 31 1.12 9.33 -7.90
CA GLU A 31 0.03 10.16 -7.38
C GLU A 31 -1.09 9.38 -6.69
N HIS A 32 -1.43 8.18 -7.16
CA HIS A 32 -2.44 7.33 -6.52
C HIS A 32 -1.87 6.50 -5.36
N TYR A 33 -0.54 6.41 -5.24
CA TYR A 33 0.14 5.64 -4.21
C TYR A 33 0.50 6.47 -2.97
N LEU A 34 0.86 7.75 -3.17
CA LEU A 34 1.20 8.68 -2.08
C LEU A 34 0.16 8.76 -0.95
N PRO A 35 -1.18 8.78 -1.22
CA PRO A 35 -2.17 8.82 -0.16
C PRO A 35 -2.07 7.66 0.83
N VAL A 36 -1.74 6.46 0.35
CA VAL A 36 -1.54 5.28 1.23
C VAL A 36 -0.31 5.47 2.11
N LEU A 37 0.78 6.02 1.57
CA LEU A 37 1.98 6.31 2.38
C LEU A 37 1.71 7.33 3.47
N TYR A 38 0.90 8.36 3.19
CA TYR A 38 0.53 9.34 4.21
C TYR A 38 -0.30 8.73 5.33
N ALA A 39 -1.26 7.86 5.00
CA ALA A 39 -2.02 7.14 6.02
C ALA A 39 -1.08 6.27 6.87
N LEU A 40 -0.22 5.46 6.25
CA LEU A 40 0.71 4.57 6.96
C LEU A 40 1.77 5.31 7.78
N ALA A 41 2.18 6.50 7.36
CA ALA A 41 3.13 7.32 8.12
C ALA A 41 2.55 7.85 9.44
N LEU A 42 1.23 7.82 9.61
CA LEU A 42 0.55 8.23 10.84
C LEU A 42 0.34 7.08 11.83
N GLN A 43 0.66 5.84 11.43
CA GLN A 43 0.51 4.65 12.27
C GLN A 43 1.30 4.78 13.59
N GLN A 44 0.60 4.61 14.71
CA GLN A 44 1.19 4.57 16.05
C GLN A 44 1.70 3.16 16.39
N LYS A 45 2.50 3.06 17.46
CA LYS A 45 3.17 1.81 17.86
C LYS A 45 2.20 0.70 18.29
N ASP A 46 1.04 1.10 18.79
CA ASP A 46 -0.04 0.25 19.27
C ASP A 46 -1.13 0.03 18.22
N GLU A 47 -0.99 0.64 17.04
CA GLU A 47 -1.96 0.48 15.95
C GLU A 47 -1.56 -0.64 14.98
N GLU A 48 -2.53 -1.45 14.59
CA GLU A 48 -2.37 -2.48 13.56
C GLU A 48 -3.12 -2.08 12.27
N PRO A 49 -2.50 -2.24 11.08
CA PRO A 49 -3.17 -1.94 9.83
C PRO A 49 -4.15 -3.06 9.49
N MET A 50 -5.36 -2.68 9.09
CA MET A 50 -6.36 -3.57 8.51
C MET A 50 -6.57 -3.21 7.04
N LEU A 51 -6.56 -4.25 6.20
CA LEU A 51 -6.91 -4.14 4.79
C LEU A 51 -8.35 -4.56 4.55
N PHE A 52 -9.06 -3.82 3.72
CA PHE A 52 -10.40 -4.14 3.26
C PHE A 52 -10.65 -3.59 1.86
N ASN A 53 -11.73 -4.02 1.21
CA ASN A 53 -12.06 -3.61 -0.17
C ASN A 53 -10.96 -3.92 -1.20
N ASP A 54 -10.25 -5.03 -1.02
CA ASP A 54 -9.04 -5.41 -1.76
C ASP A 54 -9.31 -6.34 -2.95
N GLN A 55 -10.59 -6.55 -3.30
CA GLN A 55 -10.94 -7.36 -4.46
C GLN A 55 -10.71 -6.61 -5.78
N PRO A 56 -10.06 -7.23 -6.78
CA PRO A 56 -9.82 -6.60 -8.07
C PRO A 56 -11.11 -6.51 -8.90
N LEU A 57 -11.41 -5.29 -9.36
CA LEU A 57 -12.44 -5.01 -10.36
C LEU A 57 -11.80 -4.99 -11.76
N GLY A 58 -12.44 -5.68 -12.71
CA GLY A 58 -11.94 -5.69 -14.10
C GLY A 58 -10.53 -6.27 -14.28
N GLY A 59 -10.06 -7.08 -13.31
CA GLY A 59 -8.77 -7.77 -13.35
C GLY A 59 -7.56 -6.97 -12.87
N SER A 60 -7.58 -5.64 -12.93
CA SER A 60 -6.41 -4.79 -12.60
C SER A 60 -6.69 -3.59 -11.71
N LEU A 61 -7.96 -3.23 -11.48
CA LEU A 61 -8.31 -2.09 -10.62
C LEU A 61 -8.64 -2.60 -9.21
N THR A 62 -7.76 -2.37 -8.25
CA THR A 62 -8.05 -2.67 -6.84
C THR A 62 -8.44 -1.41 -6.10
N MET A 63 -9.47 -1.48 -5.25
CA MET A 63 -9.91 -0.39 -4.37
C MET A 63 -9.43 -0.60 -2.93
N THR A 64 -8.27 -1.26 -2.79
CA THR A 64 -7.68 -1.65 -1.51
C THR A 64 -7.63 -0.47 -0.57
N SER A 65 -8.30 -0.60 0.56
CA SER A 65 -8.44 0.43 1.57
C SER A 65 -7.69 0.00 2.83
N VAL A 66 -7.06 0.96 3.50
CA VAL A 66 -6.28 0.76 4.73
C VAL A 66 -6.97 1.49 5.87
N LEU A 67 -7.14 0.81 7.00
CA LEU A 67 -7.57 1.40 8.27
C LEU A 67 -6.50 1.10 9.33
N LEU A 68 -6.09 2.10 10.10
CA LEU A 68 -5.27 1.91 11.30
C LEU A 68 -6.20 1.74 12.51
N ARG A 69 -5.92 0.77 13.37
CA ARG A 69 -6.75 0.41 14.53
C ARG A 69 -5.97 0.32 15.80
#